data_AF-A0A2N2TTD2-F1
#
_entry.id   AF-A0A2N2TTD2-F1
#
_cell.length_a   1.000
_cell.length_b   1.000
_cell.length_c   1.000
_cell.angle_alpha   90.00
_cell.angle_beta   90.00
_cell.angle_gamma   90.00
#
_symmetry.space_group_name_H-M   'P 1'
#
loop_
_entity.id
_entity.type
_entity.pdbx_description
1 polymer ?
#
loop_
_entity_poly.entity_id
_entity_poly.type
_entity_poly.pdbx_seq_one_letter_code
_entity_poly.pdbx_strand_id
1 'polypeptide(L)'
;MNTSYRYFVVQGDEVTHISQKAFNAFYFRGKAELTQYSNQAIVVAVIYYETKRRKPTRILKMDAIQLRVRPDGSVDESDVQKRIRALALAVTSSDGVTDLTMPEVSPVARAKMESQLIRSGGPLSA
;
A
#
# COMPACT_ATOMS: atom_id res chain seq x y z
N MET A 1 20.20 1.05 11.87
CA MET A 1 19.56 0.63 10.60
C MET A 1 18.08 0.82 10.82
N ASN A 2 17.37 1.54 9.97
CA ASN A 2 15.99 1.94 10.26
C ASN A 2 15.03 1.34 9.23
N THR A 3 13.91 0.81 9.68
CA THR A 3 12.83 0.35 8.81
C THR A 3 11.91 1.51 8.47
N SER A 4 11.53 1.61 7.20
CA SER A 4 10.58 2.59 6.68
C SER A 4 9.59 1.91 5.73
N TYR A 5 8.55 2.63 5.31
CA TYR A 5 7.57 2.12 4.37
C TYR A 5 7.01 3.22 3.47
N ARG A 6 6.43 2.79 2.34
CA ARG A 6 5.75 3.68 1.37
C ARG A 6 4.52 3.02 0.79
N TYR A 7 3.56 3.85 0.41
CA TYR A 7 2.31 3.42 -0.20
C TYR A 7 2.27 3.80 -1.67
N PHE A 8 1.69 2.90 -2.45
CA PHE A 8 1.47 3.09 -3.88
C PHE A 8 0.05 2.64 -4.22
N VAL A 9 -0.61 3.40 -5.10
CA VAL A 9 -1.80 2.90 -5.80
C VAL A 9 -1.32 2.18 -7.05
N VAL A 10 -1.83 0.97 -7.26
CA VAL A 10 -1.54 0.11 -8.40
C VAL A 10 -2.81 -0.10 -9.21
N GLN A 11 -2.74 0.20 -10.51
CA GLN A 11 -3.82 0.01 -11.47
C GLN A 11 -3.26 -0.69 -12.71
N GLY A 12 -3.40 -2.02 -12.77
CA GLY A 12 -2.68 -2.83 -13.73
C GLY A 12 -1.16 -2.67 -13.53
N ASP A 13 -0.46 -2.18 -14.54
CA ASP A 13 0.98 -1.92 -14.49
C ASP A 13 1.32 -0.48 -14.09
N GLU A 14 0.33 0.38 -13.89
CA GLU A 14 0.55 1.76 -13.46
C GLU A 14 0.67 1.87 -11.95
N VAL A 15 1.62 2.70 -11.52
CA VAL A 15 2.03 2.82 -10.11
C VAL A 15 2.18 4.28 -9.75
N THR A 16 1.34 4.72 -8.82
CA THR A 16 1.35 6.08 -8.30
C THR A 16 1.71 6.08 -6.82
N HIS A 17 2.85 6.68 -6.48
CA HIS A 17 3.20 6.90 -5.08
C HIS A 17 2.21 7.85 -4.41
N ILE A 18 1.74 7.49 -3.21
CA ILE A 18 0.89 8.34 -2.38
C ILE A 18 1.58 8.64 -1.06
N SER A 19 1.35 9.84 -0.53
CA SER A 19 1.93 10.20 0.76
C SER A 19 1.32 9.35 1.88
N GLN A 20 2.13 9.01 2.87
CA GLN A 20 1.66 8.33 4.09
C GLN A 20 0.54 9.12 4.78
N LYS A 21 0.61 10.45 4.77
CA LYS A 21 -0.43 11.32 5.33
C LYS A 21 -1.77 11.14 4.60
N ALA A 22 -1.76 11.18 3.27
CA ALA A 22 -2.95 11.02 2.46
C ALA A 22 -3.56 9.62 2.65
N PHE A 23 -2.73 8.57 2.61
CA PHE A 23 -3.21 7.21 2.86
C PHE A 23 -3.80 7.06 4.27
N ASN A 24 -3.14 7.59 5.31
CA ASN A 24 -3.64 7.47 6.67
C ASN A 24 -4.97 8.21 6.87
N ALA A 25 -5.11 9.39 6.25
CA ALA A 25 -6.34 10.15 6.30
C ALA A 25 -7.48 9.45 5.54
N PHE A 26 -7.19 8.84 4.38
CA PHE A 26 -8.12 8.03 3.62
C PHE A 26 -8.56 6.76 4.37
N TYR A 27 -7.60 5.91 4.75
CA TYR A 27 -7.88 4.57 5.24
C TYR A 27 -8.33 4.53 6.71
N PHE A 28 -7.67 5.30 7.59
CA PHE A 28 -7.96 5.25 9.03
C PHE A 28 -8.92 6.33 9.50
N ARG A 29 -9.09 7.41 8.74
CA ARG A 29 -9.95 8.55 9.13
C ARG A 29 -11.14 8.76 8.19
N GLY A 30 -11.31 7.92 7.17
CA GLY A 30 -12.43 8.00 6.22
C GLY A 30 -12.47 9.29 5.40
N LYS A 31 -11.35 10.03 5.27
CA LYS A 31 -11.33 11.30 4.55
C LYS A 31 -11.24 11.12 3.04
N ALA A 32 -11.83 12.05 2.31
CA ALA A 32 -11.78 12.14 0.85
C ALA A 32 -10.43 12.67 0.33
N GLU A 33 -9.34 11.92 0.56
CA GLU A 33 -7.98 12.32 0.17
C GLU A 33 -7.52 11.69 -1.15
N LEU A 34 -8.31 10.76 -1.69
CA LEU A 34 -8.02 9.99 -2.90
C LEU A 34 -9.11 10.17 -3.97
N THR A 35 -9.64 11.39 -4.11
CA THR A 35 -10.76 11.75 -4.99
C THR A 35 -10.50 11.49 -6.47
N GLN A 36 -9.24 11.49 -6.92
CA GLN A 36 -8.89 11.11 -8.29
C GLN A 36 -9.22 9.65 -8.62
N TYR A 37 -9.46 8.82 -7.61
CA TYR A 37 -9.87 7.42 -7.75
C TYR A 37 -11.36 7.21 -7.39
N SER A 38 -12.15 8.28 -7.28
CA SER A 38 -13.58 8.20 -6.94
C SER A 38 -14.33 7.19 -7.81
N ASN A 39 -15.19 6.40 -7.16
CA ASN A 39 -15.99 5.34 -7.78
C ASN A 39 -15.17 4.19 -8.40
N GLN A 40 -13.91 4.00 -7.99
CA GLN A 40 -13.04 2.93 -8.47
C GLN A 40 -12.69 1.95 -7.35
N ALA A 41 -12.41 0.70 -7.72
CA ALA A 41 -11.67 -0.22 -6.86
C ALA A 41 -10.18 -0.05 -7.15
N ILE A 42 -9.39 0.24 -6.11
CA ILE A 42 -7.95 0.44 -6.23
C ILE A 42 -7.20 -0.63 -5.46
N VAL A 43 -6.03 -1.02 -5.96
CA VAL A 43 -5.07 -1.80 -5.18
C VAL A 43 -4.09 -0.82 -4.54
N VAL A 44 -3.96 -0.86 -3.23
CA VAL A 44 -2.93 -0.12 -2.50
C VAL A 44 -1.86 -1.11 -2.05
N ALA A 45 -0.64 -0.92 -2.55
CA ALA A 45 0.53 -1.66 -2.12
C ALA A 45 1.33 -0.86 -1.09
N VAL A 46 1.83 -1.54 -0.07
CA VAL A 46 2.80 -1.02 0.89
C VAL A 46 4.12 -1.77 0.75
N ILE A 47 5.21 -1.02 0.62
CA ILE A 47 6.57 -1.57 0.59
C ILE A 47 7.26 -1.22 1.89
N TYR A 48 7.72 -2.23 2.60
CA TYR A 48 8.58 -2.11 3.78
C TYR A 48 10.03 -2.29 3.37
N TYR A 49 10.90 -1.38 3.78
CA TYR A 49 12.30 -1.39 3.39
C TYR A 49 13.22 -0.89 4.50
N GLU A 50 14.45 -1.38 4.48
CA GLU A 50 15.53 -0.88 5.31
C GLU A 50 16.13 0.38 4.71
N THR A 51 16.61 1.24 5.59
CA THR A 51 17.35 2.45 5.25
C THR A 51 18.69 2.51 5.96
N LYS A 52 19.70 2.99 5.23
CA LYS A 52 21.01 3.37 5.74
C LYS A 52 21.32 4.78 5.26
N ARG A 53 21.66 5.68 6.18
CA ARG A 53 21.87 7.12 5.86
C ARG A 53 20.70 7.73 5.08
N ARG A 54 19.46 7.42 5.49
CA ARG A 54 18.20 7.85 4.85
C ARG A 54 17.97 7.37 3.41
N LYS A 55 18.82 6.50 2.86
CA LYS A 55 18.63 5.89 1.55
C LYS A 55 18.08 4.46 1.70
N PRO A 56 17.10 4.04 0.88
CA PRO A 56 16.65 2.65 0.83
C PRO A 56 17.81 1.71 0.48
N THR A 57 17.94 0.60 1.20
CA THR A 57 19.02 -0.39 0.96
C THR A 57 18.50 -1.78 0.65
N ARG A 58 17.35 -2.17 1.20
CA ARG A 58 16.80 -3.51 1.04
C ARG A 58 15.30 -3.49 1.23
N ILE A 59 14.56 -4.15 0.35
CA ILE A 59 13.13 -4.39 0.54
C ILE A 59 12.96 -5.59 1.46
N LEU A 60 12.14 -5.43 2.50
CA LEU A 60 11.83 -6.46 3.47
C LEU A 60 10.58 -7.23 3.09
N LYS A 61 9.54 -6.50 2.70
CA LYS A 61 8.22 -7.05 2.42
C LYS A 61 7.42 -6.12 1.53
N MET A 62 6.53 -6.70 0.73
CA MET A 62 5.49 -5.98 0.03
C MET A 62 4.15 -6.62 0.37
N ASP A 63 3.20 -5.80 0.80
CA ASP A 63 1.81 -6.21 1.01
C ASP A 63 0.90 -5.37 0.12
N ALA A 64 -0.26 -5.92 -0.25
CA ALA A 64 -1.25 -5.20 -1.03
C ALA A 64 -2.67 -5.47 -0.51
N ILE A 65 -3.53 -4.47 -0.66
CA ILE A 65 -4.95 -4.53 -0.31
C ILE A 65 -5.77 -3.91 -1.42
N GLN A 66 -6.94 -4.47 -1.71
CA GLN A 66 -7.91 -3.85 -2.60
C GLN A 66 -8.94 -3.10 -1.78
N LEU A 67 -9.25 -1.87 -2.18
CA LEU A 67 -10.19 -0.98 -1.50
C LEU A 67 -11.11 -0.32 -2.51
N ARG A 68 -12.40 -0.21 -2.18
CA ARG A 68 -13.32 0.61 -2.94
C ARG A 68 -13.28 2.06 -2.47
N VAL A 69 -13.16 2.97 -3.43
CA VAL A 69 -13.27 4.41 -3.23
C VAL A 69 -14.70 4.81 -3.58
N ARG A 70 -15.38 5.46 -2.62
CA ARG A 70 -16.74 5.98 -2.80
C ARG A 70 -16.75 7.16 -3.79
N PRO A 71 -17.93 7.56 -4.30
CA PRO A 71 -18.03 8.70 -5.22
C PRO A 71 -17.45 10.00 -4.66
N ASP A 72 -17.56 10.21 -3.35
CA ASP A 72 -17.01 11.36 -2.65
C ASP A 72 -15.48 11.29 -2.42
N GLY A 73 -14.82 10.20 -2.81
CA GLY A 73 -13.38 9.99 -2.65
C GLY A 73 -12.96 9.38 -1.31
N SER A 74 -13.91 9.09 -0.41
CA SER A 74 -13.65 8.39 0.85
C SER A 74 -13.54 6.87 0.64
N VAL A 75 -12.97 6.15 1.61
CA VAL A 75 -12.90 4.69 1.55
C VAL A 75 -14.25 4.07 1.91
N ASP A 76 -14.59 2.94 1.29
CA ASP A 76 -15.70 2.13 1.79
C ASP A 76 -15.32 1.45 3.11
N GLU A 77 -15.90 1.93 4.21
CA GLU A 77 -15.68 1.40 5.56
C GLU A 77 -15.99 -0.10 5.66
N SER A 78 -16.91 -0.62 4.83
CA SER A 78 -17.21 -2.05 4.80
C SER A 78 -15.99 -2.89 4.41
N ASP A 79 -15.17 -2.40 3.48
CA ASP A 79 -13.93 -3.06 3.05
C ASP A 79 -12.88 -3.00 4.17
N VAL A 80 -12.77 -1.87 4.85
CA VAL A 80 -11.85 -1.68 5.99
C VAL A 80 -12.22 -2.64 7.13
N GLN A 81 -13.49 -2.73 7.50
CA GLN A 81 -13.98 -3.59 8.58
C GLN A 81 -13.79 -5.07 8.25
N LYS A 82 -14.10 -5.49 7.02
CA LYS A 82 -13.82 -6.86 6.55
C LYS A 82 -12.34 -7.20 6.70
N ARG A 83 -11.44 -6.27 6.36
CA ARG A 83 -10.00 -6.49 6.46
C ARG A 83 -9.51 -6.57 7.90
N ILE A 84 -9.97 -5.67 8.78
CA ILE A 84 -9.64 -5.71 10.22
C ILE A 84 -10.11 -7.04 10.83
N ARG A 85 -11.35 -7.46 10.53
CA ARG A 85 -11.90 -8.71 11.03
C ARG A 85 -11.11 -9.92 10.56
N ALA A 86 -10.75 -9.95 9.27
CA ALA A 86 -9.97 -11.05 8.71
C ALA A 86 -8.54 -11.10 9.30
N LEU A 87 -7.91 -9.95 9.54
CA LEU A 87 -6.62 -9.88 10.23
C LEU A 87 -6.73 -10.38 11.67
N ALA A 88 -7.78 -9.97 12.40
CA ALA A 88 -8.02 -10.43 13.77
C ALA A 88 -8.19 -11.95 13.83
N LEU A 89 -8.97 -12.53 12.92
CA LEU A 89 -9.15 -13.98 12.81
C LEU A 89 -7.84 -14.72 12.49
N ALA A 90 -7.00 -14.17 11.61
CA ALA A 90 -5.70 -14.76 11.28
C ALA A 90 -4.72 -14.73 12.47
N VAL A 91 -4.82 -13.73 13.35
CA VAL A 91 -3.98 -13.62 14.55
C VAL A 91 -4.45 -14.57 15.67
N THR A 92 -5.74 -14.88 15.74
CA THR A 92 -6.31 -15.72 16.82
C THR A 92 -6.36 -17.22 16.49
N SER A 93 -6.13 -17.61 15.24
CA SER A 93 -6.27 -19.00 14.78
C SER A 93 -4.88 -19.59 14.48
N SER A 94 -4.44 -20.64 15.17
CA SER A 94 -3.18 -21.33 14.79
C SER A 94 -3.30 -22.09 13.46
N ASP A 95 -4.52 -22.38 13.00
CA ASP A 95 -4.82 -23.13 11.77
C ASP A 95 -5.69 -22.38 10.75
N GLY A 96 -5.91 -21.07 10.94
CA GLY A 96 -6.93 -20.32 10.19
C GLY A 96 -6.43 -19.78 8.85
N VAL A 97 -6.44 -20.61 7.81
CA VAL A 97 -6.42 -20.12 6.41
C VAL A 97 -7.70 -19.32 6.17
N THR A 98 -7.64 -18.04 6.50
CA THR A 98 -8.58 -17.08 5.92
C THR A 98 -8.01 -16.80 4.54
N ASP A 99 -8.77 -17.10 3.48
CA ASP A 99 -8.43 -16.71 2.10
C ASP A 99 -8.47 -15.17 2.02
N LEU A 100 -7.44 -14.55 2.59
CA LEU A 100 -7.03 -13.20 2.32
C LEU A 100 -6.35 -13.28 0.97
N THR A 101 -7.11 -13.46 -0.11
CA THR A 101 -6.54 -13.36 -1.46
C THR A 101 -5.98 -11.95 -1.56
N MET A 102 -4.68 -11.83 -1.34
CA MET A 102 -3.99 -10.56 -1.49
C MET A 102 -3.98 -10.29 -2.98
N PRO A 103 -4.40 -9.09 -3.42
CA PRO A 103 -4.32 -8.78 -4.83
C PRO A 103 -2.86 -8.95 -5.28
N GLU A 104 -2.66 -9.80 -6.28
CA GLU A 104 -1.34 -9.95 -6.87
C GLU A 104 -0.96 -8.64 -7.55
N VAL A 105 0.24 -8.16 -7.23
CA VAL A 105 0.85 -7.04 -7.94
C VAL A 105 1.63 -7.63 -9.10
N SER A 106 1.38 -7.13 -10.32
CA SER A 106 2.11 -7.61 -11.50
C SER A 106 3.62 -7.44 -11.33
N PRO A 107 4.46 -8.31 -11.93
CA PRO A 107 5.91 -8.15 -11.89
C PRO A 107 6.38 -6.78 -12.42
N VAL A 108 5.66 -6.22 -13.40
CA VAL A 108 5.95 -4.91 -13.98
C VAL A 108 5.65 -3.78 -12.98
N ALA A 109 4.48 -3.80 -12.35
CA ALA A 109 4.13 -2.83 -11.30
C ALA A 109 5.11 -2.92 -10.12
N ARG A 110 5.49 -4.15 -9.74
CA ARG A 110 6.51 -4.38 -8.72
C ARG A 110 7.83 -3.71 -9.10
N ALA A 111 8.38 -3.99 -10.27
CA ALA A 111 9.64 -3.38 -10.74
C ALA A 111 9.56 -1.84 -10.81
N LYS A 112 8.41 -1.27 -11.21
CA LYS A 112 8.18 0.18 -11.20
C LYS A 112 8.20 0.75 -9.79
N MET A 113 7.54 0.12 -8.82
CA MET A 113 7.59 0.56 -7.42
C MET A 113 9.00 0.52 -6.84
N GLU A 114 9.74 -0.56 -7.09
CA GLU A 114 11.13 -0.71 -6.64
C GLU A 114 12.03 0.38 -7.25
N SER A 115 11.82 0.69 -8.54
CA SER A 115 12.53 1.77 -9.24
C SER A 115 12.20 3.15 -8.64
N GLN A 116 10.93 3.43 -8.33
CA GLN A 116 10.51 4.69 -7.69
C GLN A 116 11.08 4.83 -6.27
N LEU A 117 11.20 3.72 -5.52
CA LEU A 117 11.83 3.70 -4.21
C LEU A 117 13.29 4.16 -4.29
N ILE A 118 14.05 3.64 -5.26
CA ILE A 118 15.47 3.98 -5.44
C ILE A 118 15.65 5.44 -5.90
N ARG A 119 14.87 5.91 -6.88
CA ARG A 119 15.01 7.25 -7.48
C ARG A 119 14.77 8.41 -6.51
N SER A 120 13.85 8.22 -5.57
CA SER A 120 13.55 9.22 -4.53
C SER A 120 14.65 9.43 -3.48
N GLY A 121 15.75 8.65 -3.53
CA GLY A 121 16.89 8.75 -2.61
C GLY A 121 17.91 9.84 -2.96
N GLY A 122 17.70 10.60 -4.04
CA GLY A 122 18.64 11.62 -4.54
C GLY A 122 19.95 11.02 -5.09
N PRO A 123 20.62 11.70 -6.04
CA PRO A 123 21.78 11.15 -6.71
C PRO A 123 22.92 10.81 -5.72
N LEU A 124 23.74 9.83 -6.10
CA LEU A 124 25.11 9.77 -5.65
C LEU A 124 25.79 11.02 -6.23
N SER A 125 26.06 12.01 -5.38
CA SER A 125 27.08 13.00 -5.74
C SER A 125 28.36 12.22 -6.01
N ALA A 126 28.87 12.41 -7.23
CA ALA A 126 30.13 11.89 -7.73
C ALA A 126 31.30 12.24 -6.81
#